data_AF-A0A068RTZ1-F1
#
_entry.id   AF-A0A068RTZ1-F1
#
_cell.length_a   1.000
_cell.length_b   1.000
_cell.length_c   1.000
_cell.angle_alpha   90.00
_cell.angle_beta   90.00
_cell.angle_gamma   90.00
#
_symmetry.space_group_name_H-M   'P 1'
#
loop_
_entity.id
_entity.type
_entity.pdbx_description
1 polymer ?
#
loop_
_entity_poly.entity_id
_entity_poly.type
_entity_poly.pdbx_seq_one_letter_code
_entity_poly.pdbx_strand_id
1 'polypeptide(L)'
;MISQQRLFSSSSAVASKYYKVTLTRSTIGLSKDYRAAAKTLGLHRLHQTKYHTVNPSSAGLILKLKEIVKVENVDAIPEKVSNKAERGYKVVGSML
;
A
#
# COMPACT_ATOMS: atom_id res chain seq x y z
N MET A 1 26.38 19.59 -40.96
CA MET A 1 26.01 19.95 -39.59
C MET A 1 24.83 19.08 -39.16
N ILE A 2 25.12 17.87 -38.70
CA ILE A 2 24.12 16.84 -38.40
C ILE A 2 23.44 17.21 -37.08
N SER A 3 22.18 17.62 -37.17
CA SER A 3 21.30 17.84 -36.03
C SER A 3 20.98 16.48 -35.40
N GLN A 4 21.76 16.12 -34.38
CA GLN A 4 21.48 14.98 -33.51
C GLN A 4 20.24 15.33 -32.69
N GLN A 5 19.07 14.89 -33.17
CA GLN A 5 17.87 14.85 -32.34
C GLN A 5 18.15 13.85 -31.21
N ARG A 6 18.29 14.35 -29.98
CA ARG A 6 18.34 13.50 -28.79
C ARG A 6 17.02 12.75 -28.67
N LEU A 7 17.03 11.47 -29.02
CA LEU A 7 16.01 10.49 -28.67
C LEU A 7 16.04 10.28 -27.16
N PHE A 8 15.41 11.17 -26.40
CA PHE A 8 15.00 10.84 -25.03
C PHE A 8 13.82 9.88 -25.14
N SER A 9 14.11 8.60 -25.29
CA SER A 9 13.14 7.52 -25.11
C SER A 9 12.66 7.58 -23.66
N SER A 10 11.54 8.24 -23.41
CA SER A 10 10.79 8.10 -22.17
C SER A 10 10.26 6.67 -22.12
N SER A 11 11.07 5.73 -21.65
CA SER A 11 10.58 4.38 -21.37
C SER A 11 9.59 4.50 -20.21
N SER A 12 8.32 4.63 -20.57
CA SER A 12 7.15 4.52 -19.72
C SER A 12 7.08 3.08 -19.18
N ALA A 13 7.99 2.77 -18.27
CA ALA A 13 8.18 1.43 -17.73
C ALA A 13 7.93 1.52 -16.23
N VAL A 14 6.72 1.13 -15.85
CA VAL A 14 6.22 0.91 -14.49
C VAL A 14 5.86 2.17 -13.70
N ALA A 15 4.93 2.98 -14.23
CA ALA A 15 4.17 3.91 -13.38
C ALA A 15 3.14 3.12 -12.57
N SER A 16 3.57 2.50 -11.48
CA SER A 16 2.64 1.86 -10.54
C SER A 16 1.59 2.87 -10.09
N LYS A 17 0.32 2.46 -10.13
CA LYS A 17 -0.80 3.38 -9.92
C LYS A 17 -1.08 3.64 -8.45
N TYR A 18 -0.67 2.72 -7.57
CA TYR A 18 -0.95 2.78 -6.15
C TYR A 18 0.25 2.40 -5.27
N TYR A 19 0.29 2.99 -4.08
CA TYR A 19 1.08 2.56 -2.94
C TYR A 19 0.25 1.61 -2.08
N LYS A 20 0.72 0.38 -1.89
CA LYS A 20 0.27 -0.53 -0.85
C LYS A 20 1.06 -0.25 0.41
N VAL A 21 0.40 0.37 1.38
CA VAL A 21 1.00 0.89 2.60
C VAL A 21 0.55 0.03 3.77
N THR A 22 1.49 -0.61 4.46
CA THR A 22 1.21 -1.48 5.61
C THR A 22 1.92 -0.94 6.85
N LEU A 23 1.19 -0.74 7.94
CA LEU A 23 1.78 -0.35 9.23
C LEU A 23 2.48 -1.57 9.87
N THR A 24 3.80 -1.55 10.01
CA THR A 24 4.57 -2.67 10.58
C THR A 24 4.91 -2.45 12.06
N ARG A 25 5.05 -1.19 12.49
CA ARG A 25 5.34 -0.82 13.89
C ARG A 25 4.25 0.09 14.44
N SER A 26 4.05 0.02 15.75
CA SER A 26 3.02 0.81 16.44
C SER A 26 3.40 2.29 16.49
N THR A 27 2.40 3.18 16.48
CA THR A 27 2.59 4.62 16.65
C THR A 27 2.65 5.08 18.11
N ILE A 28 2.58 4.15 19.06
CA ILE A 28 2.67 4.44 20.49
C ILE A 28 4.07 4.99 20.80
N GLY A 29 4.13 6.05 21.60
CA GLY A 29 5.40 6.71 21.96
C GLY A 29 5.95 7.68 20.91
N LEU A 30 5.39 7.73 19.70
CA LEU A 30 5.76 8.73 18.70
C LEU A 30 5.12 10.10 19.00
N SER A 31 5.69 11.15 18.43
CA SER A 31 5.13 12.50 18.51
C SER A 31 3.70 12.55 17.94
N LYS A 32 2.94 13.58 18.32
CA LYS A 32 1.55 13.78 17.87
C LYS A 32 1.47 13.87 16.34
N ASP A 33 2.50 14.39 15.69
CA ASP A 33 2.51 14.61 14.25
C ASP A 33 2.63 13.30 13.44
N TYR A 34 3.44 12.35 13.91
CA TYR A 34 3.53 11.03 13.28
C TYR A 34 2.22 10.25 13.49
N ARG A 35 1.63 10.35 14.68
CA ARG A 35 0.29 9.77 14.96
C ARG A 35 -0.79 10.36 14.06
N ALA A 36 -0.78 11.68 13.86
CA ALA A 36 -1.69 12.36 12.95
C ALA A 36 -1.47 11.92 11.49
N ALA A 37 -0.22 11.85 11.03
CA ALA A 37 0.10 11.39 9.68
C ALA A 37 -0.37 9.95 9.41
N ALA A 38 -0.16 9.03 10.36
CA ALA A 38 -0.65 7.65 10.25
C ALA A 38 -2.20 7.60 10.21
N LYS A 39 -2.87 8.42 11.02
CA LYS A 39 -4.33 8.55 11.02
C LYS A 39 -4.85 9.12 9.69
N THR A 40 -4.16 10.10 9.09
CA THR A 40 -4.50 10.67 7.77
C THR A 40 -4.40 9.63 6.66
N LEU A 41 -3.42 8.72 6.71
CA LEU A 41 -3.35 7.56 5.81
C LEU A 41 -4.38 6.47 6.15
N GLY A 42 -5.17 6.61 7.22
CA GLY A 42 -6.19 5.64 7.63
C GLY A 42 -5.61 4.36 8.23
N LEU A 43 -4.38 4.43 8.77
CA LEU A 43 -3.71 3.33 9.47
C LEU A 43 -3.98 3.46 10.98
N HIS A 44 -4.83 2.58 11.50
CA HIS A 44 -5.25 2.59 12.90
C HIS A 44 -4.71 1.39 13.70
N ARG A 45 -4.53 0.24 13.03
CA ARG A 45 -4.11 -1.01 13.66
C ARG A 45 -2.81 -1.53 13.04
N LEU A 46 -2.06 -2.29 13.83
CA LEU A 46 -0.86 -2.97 13.36
C LEU A 46 -1.21 -3.93 12.21
N HIS A 47 -0.31 -4.05 11.22
CA HIS A 47 -0.47 -4.86 10.01
C HIS A 47 -1.67 -4.52 9.13
N GLN A 48 -2.34 -3.39 9.39
CA GLN A 48 -3.36 -2.88 8.51
C GLN A 48 -2.72 -2.38 7.21
N THR A 49 -3.30 -2.79 6.09
CA THR A 49 -2.87 -2.37 4.75
C THR A 49 -3.90 -1.42 4.14
N LYS A 50 -3.45 -0.32 3.56
CA LYS A 50 -4.25 0.64 2.81
C LYS A 50 -3.60 0.94 1.47
N TYR A 51 -4.43 1.20 0.47
CA TYR A 51 -3.98 1.52 -0.88
C TYR A 51 -4.24 3.00 -1.15
N HIS A 52 -3.20 3.71 -1.57
CA HIS A 52 -3.27 5.14 -1.91
C HIS A 52 -2.81 5.33 -3.34
N THR A 53 -3.38 6.28 -4.07
CA THR A 53 -2.90 6.63 -5.41
C THR A 53 -1.48 7.19 -5.34
N VAL A 54 -0.67 6.93 -6.38
CA VAL A 54 0.65 7.56 -6.49
C VAL A 54 0.47 9.04 -6.76
N ASN A 55 0.67 9.85 -5.71
CA ASN A 55 0.63 11.29 -5.76
C ASN A 55 1.68 11.88 -4.78
N PRO A 56 2.15 13.13 -5.00
CA PRO A 56 3.19 13.73 -4.16
C PRO A 56 2.80 13.87 -2.68
N SER A 57 1.51 14.12 -2.39
CA SER A 57 1.02 14.30 -1.02
C SER A 57 1.08 13.00 -0.21
N SER A 58 0.61 11.90 -0.81
CA SER A 58 0.71 10.55 -0.25
C SER A 58 2.16 10.14 -0.08
N ALA A 59 3.02 10.40 -1.08
CA ALA A 59 4.45 10.12 -1.00
C ALA A 59 5.11 10.88 0.16
N GLY A 60 4.79 12.16 0.36
CA GLY A 60 5.32 12.96 1.48
C GLY A 60 4.88 12.44 2.84
N LEU A 61 3.61 12.07 3.00
CA LEU A 61 3.11 11.45 4.23
C LEU A 61 3.77 10.10 4.52
N ILE A 62 3.93 9.28 3.49
CA ILE A 62 4.61 7.98 3.59
C ILE A 62 6.08 8.18 3.98
N LEU A 63 6.78 9.14 3.38
CA LEU A 63 8.18 9.44 3.68
C LEU A 63 8.37 9.88 5.13
N LYS A 64 7.39 10.61 5.69
CA LYS A 64 7.37 10.97 7.10
C LYS A 64 7.20 9.74 8.02
N LEU A 65 6.66 8.64 7.54
CA LEU A 65 6.42 7.41 8.31
C LEU A 65 7.32 6.23 7.89
N LYS A 66 8.40 6.50 7.16
CA LYS A 66 9.24 5.47 6.50
C LYS A 66 9.82 4.42 7.45
N GLU A 67 9.97 4.74 8.73
CA GLU A 67 10.52 3.84 9.75
C GLU A 67 9.50 2.82 10.28
N ILE A 68 8.19 3.12 10.16
CA ILE A 68 7.11 2.30 10.76
C ILE A 68 6.19 1.65 9.72
N VAL A 69 6.41 1.95 8.44
CA VAL A 69 5.56 1.52 7.33
C VAL A 69 6.36 0.71 6.33
N LYS A 70 5.76 -0.37 5.82
CA LYS A 70 6.22 -1.06 4.61
C LYS A 70 5.41 -0.57 3.42
N VAL A 71 6.10 -0.25 2.33
CA VAL A 71 5.48 0.25 1.09
C VAL A 71 5.83 -0.67 -0.05
N GLU A 72 4.82 -1.07 -0.81
CA GLU A 72 4.96 -1.84 -2.06
C GLU A 72 4.22 -1.08 -3.16
N ASN A 73 4.83 -0.97 -4.34
CA ASN A 73 4.20 -0.36 -5.50
C ASN A 73 3.32 -1.41 -6.19
N VAL A 74 2.06 -1.07 -6.48
CA VAL A 74 1.10 -1.97 -7.12
C VAL A 74 0.31 -1.26 -8.23
N ASP A 75 -0.04 -2.00 -9.27
CA ASP A 75 -0.74 -1.44 -10.44
C ASP A 75 -2.25 -1.36 -10.24
N ALA A 76 -2.80 -2.25 -9.40
CA ALA A 76 -4.22 -2.32 -9.09
C ALA A 76 -4.47 -2.58 -7.59
N ILE A 77 -5.65 -2.16 -7.12
CA ILE A 77 -6.13 -2.47 -5.77
C ILE A 77 -6.80 -3.86 -5.85
N PRO A 78 -6.38 -4.84 -5.03
CA PRO A 78 -7.03 -6.14 -5.03
C PRO A 78 -8.48 -6.00 -4.53
N GLU A 79 -9.37 -6.78 -5.13
CA GLU A 79 -10.73 -6.95 -4.60
C GLU A 79 -10.67 -7.50 -3.17
N LYS A 80 -11.74 -7.31 -2.39
CA LYS A 80 -11.80 -7.78 -1.00
C LYS A 80 -11.78 -9.31 -0.96
N VAL A 81 -10.59 -9.90 -0.93
CA VAL A 81 -10.42 -11.33 -0.71
C VAL A 81 -10.65 -11.61 0.77
N SER A 82 -11.55 -12.53 1.07
CA SER A 82 -11.68 -13.06 2.42
C SER A 82 -10.43 -13.87 2.73
N ASN A 83 -9.65 -13.48 3.75
CA ASN A 83 -8.47 -14.25 4.21
C ASN A 83 -8.86 -15.55 4.93
N LYS A 84 -10.02 -16.13 4.61
CA LYS A 84 -10.52 -17.34 5.25
C LYS A 84 -9.75 -18.52 4.67
N ALA A 85 -9.11 -19.28 5.55
CA ALA A 85 -8.53 -20.55 5.14
C ALA A 85 -9.62 -21.47 4.56
N GLU A 86 -9.23 -22.34 3.64
CA GLU A 86 -10.13 -23.35 3.10
C GLU A 86 -10.67 -24.22 4.22
N ARG A 87 -11.95 -24.58 4.13
CA ARG A 87 -12.58 -25.47 5.11
C ARG A 87 -11.99 -26.87 4.93
N GLY A 88 -11.34 -27.39 5.98
CA GLY A 88 -10.78 -28.75 6.00
C GLY A 88 -11.83 -29.87 6.11
N TYR A 89 -13.11 -29.57 5.95
CA TYR A 89 -14.20 -30.53 5.96
C TYR A 89 -15.27 -30.14 4.93
N LYS A 90 -15.96 -31.15 4.40
CA LYS A 90 -17.16 -31.00 3.58
C LYS A 90 -18.27 -31.77 4.27
N VAL A 91 -19.38 -31.10 4.59
CA VAL A 91 -20.53 -31.73 5.22
C VAL A 91 -21.20 -32.64 4.19
N VAL A 92 -21.23 -33.96 4.44
CA VAL A 92 -21.71 -34.99 3.49
C VAL A 92 -23.20 -35.29 3.66
N GLY A 93 -23.86 -34.81 4.73
CA GLY A 93 -25.30 -34.93 4.91
C GLY A 93 -25.82 -34.12 6.09
N SER A 94 -27.11 -33.82 6.09
CA SER A 94 -27.84 -33.25 7.22
C SER A 94 -28.76 -34.31 7.80
N MET A 95 -28.64 -34.60 9.09
CA MET A 95 -29.52 -35.54 9.78
C MET A 95 -30.89 -34.84 9.98
N LEU A 96 -31.91 -35.32 9.26
CA LEU A 96 -33.32 -35.05 9.51
C LEU A 96 -33.93 -36.25 10.22
#